data_AF-A0A378I287-F1
#
_entry.id   AF-A0A378I287-F1
#
_cell.length_a   1.000
_cell.length_b   1.000
_cell.length_c   1.000
_cell.angle_alpha   90.00
_cell.angle_beta   90.00
_cell.angle_gamma   90.00
#
_symmetry.space_group_name_H-M   'P 1'
#
loop_
_entity.id
_entity.type
_entity.pdbx_description
1 polymer ?
#
loop_
_entity_poly.entity_id
_entity_poly.type
_entity_poly.pdbx_seq_one_letter_code
_entity_poly.pdbx_strand_id
1 'polypeptide(L)'
;MKYRLTGLEKVSGAKFIAAFANIPANTTILDADKNRLSHKKIVNLVQAFQLIPPSVSVFSLVDNDLGNIEAGKLQQFANLIPREVCSINLEKNKLFHKRGNELASFFAAFPPNLTKLNLSHNQLKDIKDGNLDIAFRAIPQSVRALNLCKNRLHLLSLDKLNALSNTLPHIETIVLSSNEIKRMSLEQREALGAVFPNVKEVYIVDNKGQKVSPCLETSLIKSLKVREEVPSLLGIASFFVAKNKQHPQLRDYKQIIPEDLHDTVDHALSLSPTAKF
;
A
#
# COMPACT_ATOMS: atom_id res chain seq x y z
N MET A 1 -12.68 -7.85 15.24
CA MET A 1 -13.19 -9.15 14.73
C MET A 1 -13.19 -9.12 13.21
N LYS A 2 -12.70 -10.20 12.56
CA LYS A 2 -12.74 -10.33 11.09
C LYS A 2 -13.94 -11.17 10.68
N TYR A 3 -14.72 -10.69 9.71
CA TYR A 3 -15.81 -11.43 9.07
C TYR A 3 -15.55 -11.52 7.57
N ARG A 4 -15.80 -12.68 6.97
CA ARG A 4 -15.53 -12.94 5.56
C ARG A 4 -16.81 -13.31 4.82
N LEU A 5 -17.10 -12.56 3.76
CA LEU A 5 -18.12 -12.87 2.78
C LEU A 5 -17.51 -13.79 1.72
N THR A 6 -18.09 -14.96 1.51
CA THR A 6 -17.61 -15.93 0.51
C THR A 6 -18.75 -16.49 -0.32
N GLY A 7 -18.42 -16.93 -1.54
CA GLY A 7 -19.37 -17.64 -2.40
C GLY A 7 -20.43 -16.73 -3.02
N LEU A 8 -20.21 -15.41 -3.03
CA LEU A 8 -21.19 -14.46 -3.56
C LEU A 8 -21.09 -14.29 -5.08
N GLU A 9 -20.09 -14.86 -5.76
CA GLU A 9 -19.83 -14.64 -7.19
C GLU A 9 -21.06 -14.85 -8.08
N LYS A 10 -21.79 -15.95 -7.87
CA LYS A 10 -22.91 -16.38 -8.72
C LYS A 10 -24.30 -16.26 -8.06
N VAL A 11 -24.38 -15.74 -6.84
CA VAL A 11 -25.66 -15.64 -6.14
C VAL A 11 -26.52 -14.51 -6.70
N SER A 12 -27.84 -14.71 -6.63
CA SER A 12 -28.85 -13.71 -7.01
C SER A 12 -28.83 -12.48 -6.10
N GLY A 13 -29.49 -11.40 -6.50
CA GLY A 13 -29.53 -10.15 -5.74
C GLY A 13 -30.02 -10.31 -4.30
N ALA A 14 -31.13 -11.03 -4.08
CA ALA A 14 -31.68 -11.25 -2.74
C ALA A 14 -30.71 -12.03 -1.84
N LYS A 15 -30.09 -13.11 -2.36
CA LYS A 15 -29.10 -13.90 -1.61
C LYS A 15 -27.82 -13.11 -1.35
N PHE A 16 -27.41 -12.27 -2.29
CA PHE A 16 -26.29 -11.35 -2.14
C PHE A 16 -26.53 -10.38 -0.98
N ILE A 17 -27.69 -9.71 -0.95
CA ILE A 17 -28.05 -8.75 0.09
C ILE A 17 -28.17 -9.45 1.46
N ALA A 18 -28.82 -10.62 1.50
CA ALA A 18 -28.96 -11.39 2.73
C ALA A 18 -27.61 -11.79 3.36
N ALA A 19 -26.56 -11.98 2.56
CA ALA A 19 -25.22 -12.25 3.09
C ALA A 19 -24.65 -11.07 3.89
N PHE A 20 -24.97 -9.83 3.51
CA PHE A 20 -24.55 -8.63 4.23
C PHE A 20 -25.38 -8.41 5.50
N ALA A 21 -26.66 -8.78 5.50
CA ALA A 21 -27.50 -8.74 6.70
C ALA A 21 -26.98 -9.65 7.84
N ASN A 22 -26.21 -10.68 7.50
CA ASN A 22 -25.63 -11.63 8.46
C ASN A 22 -24.26 -11.18 9.02
N ILE A 23 -23.75 -10.00 8.65
CA ILE A 23 -22.48 -9.50 9.18
C ILE A 23 -22.68 -9.16 10.67
N PRO A 24 -21.90 -9.75 11.60
CA PRO A 24 -22.01 -9.44 13.02
C PRO A 24 -21.73 -7.96 13.31
N ALA A 25 -22.53 -7.36 14.20
CA ALA A 25 -22.45 -5.92 14.53
C ALA A 25 -21.12 -5.47 15.15
N ASN A 26 -20.28 -6.41 15.63
CA ASN A 26 -18.95 -6.16 16.17
C ASN A 26 -17.81 -6.44 15.16
N THR A 27 -18.15 -6.62 13.89
CA THR A 27 -17.17 -6.82 12.81
C THR A 27 -16.36 -5.55 12.61
N THR A 28 -15.04 -5.64 12.71
CA THR A 28 -14.12 -4.50 12.50
C THR A 28 -13.35 -4.61 11.19
N ILE A 29 -13.18 -5.83 10.69
CA ILE A 29 -12.54 -6.13 9.41
C ILE A 29 -13.53 -6.91 8.56
N LEU A 30 -13.99 -6.31 7.46
CA LEU A 30 -14.83 -6.99 6.49
C LEU A 30 -13.98 -7.43 5.30
N ASP A 31 -13.99 -8.73 5.02
CA ASP A 31 -13.32 -9.34 3.88
C ASP A 31 -14.37 -9.76 2.85
N ALA A 32 -14.43 -9.01 1.75
CA ALA A 32 -15.32 -9.28 0.62
C ALA A 32 -14.50 -9.71 -0.63
N ASP A 33 -13.32 -10.28 -0.41
CA ASP A 33 -12.41 -10.66 -1.48
C ASP A 33 -13.04 -11.73 -2.40
N LYS A 34 -12.72 -11.69 -3.70
CA LYS A 34 -13.10 -12.71 -4.69
C LYS A 34 -14.60 -12.97 -4.79
N ASN A 35 -15.42 -11.93 -4.75
CA ASN A 35 -16.87 -12.04 -4.88
C ASN A 35 -17.42 -11.48 -6.20
N ARG A 36 -16.54 -11.13 -7.15
CA ARG A 36 -16.87 -10.52 -8.44
C ARG A 36 -17.83 -9.33 -8.29
N LEU A 37 -17.55 -8.44 -7.34
CA LEU A 37 -18.44 -7.32 -7.03
C LEU A 37 -18.68 -6.42 -8.24
N SER A 38 -17.74 -6.34 -9.19
CA SER A 38 -17.93 -5.62 -10.46
C SER A 38 -19.05 -6.15 -11.35
N HIS A 39 -19.46 -7.41 -11.19
CA HIS A 39 -20.54 -8.04 -11.95
C HIS A 39 -21.90 -7.93 -11.25
N LYS A 40 -21.95 -7.36 -10.05
CA LYS A 40 -23.21 -7.15 -9.33
C LYS A 40 -23.90 -5.89 -9.85
N LYS A 41 -25.23 -5.94 -9.95
CA LYS A 41 -26.04 -4.76 -10.27
C LYS A 41 -25.82 -3.71 -9.19
N ILE A 42 -25.64 -2.46 -9.58
CA ILE A 42 -25.37 -1.36 -8.65
C ILE A 42 -26.46 -1.24 -7.57
N VAL A 43 -27.74 -1.46 -7.90
CA VAL A 43 -28.84 -1.47 -6.92
C VAL A 43 -28.65 -2.51 -5.81
N ASN A 44 -28.10 -3.69 -6.13
CA ASN A 44 -27.83 -4.72 -5.13
C ASN A 44 -26.64 -4.34 -4.25
N LEU A 45 -25.62 -3.69 -4.84
CA LEU A 45 -24.46 -3.17 -4.09
C LEU A 45 -24.88 -2.08 -3.12
N VAL A 46 -25.74 -1.13 -3.56
CA VAL A 46 -26.31 -0.08 -2.71
C VAL A 46 -27.01 -0.70 -1.50
N GLN A 47 -27.95 -1.62 -1.74
CA GLN A 47 -28.72 -2.27 -0.68
C GLN A 47 -27.83 -3.10 0.27
N ALA A 48 -26.84 -3.81 -0.27
CA ALA A 48 -25.93 -4.62 0.53
C ALA A 48 -24.96 -3.78 1.38
N PHE A 49 -24.38 -2.72 0.82
CA PHE A 49 -23.37 -1.92 1.53
C PHE A 49 -23.98 -1.06 2.64
N GLN A 50 -25.26 -0.69 2.52
CA GLN A 50 -26.04 -0.07 3.60
C GLN A 50 -26.18 -0.97 4.85
N LEU A 51 -25.99 -2.28 4.71
CA LEU A 51 -26.05 -3.24 5.81
C LEU A 51 -24.69 -3.50 6.45
N ILE A 52 -23.61 -2.89 5.96
CA ILE A 52 -22.29 -3.02 6.58
C ILE A 52 -22.32 -2.32 7.94
N PRO A 53 -21.98 -3.01 9.05
CA PRO A 53 -22.00 -2.39 10.37
C PRO A 53 -21.03 -1.20 10.47
N PRO A 54 -21.37 -0.14 11.21
CA PRO A 54 -20.51 1.04 11.38
C PRO A 54 -19.21 0.73 12.15
N SER A 55 -19.12 -0.43 12.80
CA SER A 55 -17.90 -0.90 13.45
C SER A 55 -16.79 -1.29 12.45
N VAL A 56 -17.11 -1.45 11.15
CA VAL A 56 -16.14 -1.85 10.13
C VAL A 56 -15.21 -0.69 9.80
N SER A 57 -13.94 -0.82 10.18
CA SER A 57 -12.89 0.16 9.90
C SER A 57 -11.93 -0.28 8.80
N VAL A 58 -11.87 -1.58 8.51
CA VAL A 58 -11.03 -2.16 7.45
C VAL A 58 -11.91 -2.91 6.45
N PHE A 59 -11.82 -2.55 5.18
CA PHE A 59 -12.57 -3.20 4.11
C PHE A 59 -11.64 -3.78 3.04
N SER A 60 -11.62 -5.10 2.93
CA SER A 60 -10.87 -5.83 1.92
C SER A 60 -11.77 -6.15 0.72
N LEU A 61 -11.34 -5.72 -0.46
CA LEU A 61 -12.02 -5.86 -1.75
C LEU A 61 -11.10 -6.54 -2.78
N VAL A 62 -10.18 -7.39 -2.33
CA VAL A 62 -9.17 -7.99 -3.18
C VAL A 62 -9.83 -8.83 -4.29
N ASP A 63 -9.33 -8.68 -5.52
CA ASP A 63 -9.71 -9.55 -6.63
C ASP A 63 -11.23 -9.54 -6.91
N ASN A 64 -11.80 -8.33 -7.05
CA ASN A 64 -13.21 -8.11 -7.36
C ASN A 64 -13.46 -7.50 -8.75
N ASP A 65 -12.42 -7.48 -9.59
CA ASP A 65 -12.49 -7.02 -10.98
C ASP A 65 -13.05 -5.58 -11.11
N LEU A 66 -12.81 -4.69 -10.14
CA LEU A 66 -13.42 -3.34 -10.14
C LEU A 66 -13.04 -2.50 -11.37
N GLY A 67 -11.90 -2.78 -12.01
CA GLY A 67 -11.50 -2.19 -13.29
C GLY A 67 -12.48 -2.48 -14.44
N ASN A 68 -13.35 -3.47 -14.31
CA ASN A 68 -14.39 -3.82 -15.29
C ASN A 68 -15.72 -3.08 -15.06
N ILE A 69 -15.88 -2.36 -13.94
CA ILE A 69 -17.07 -1.54 -13.70
C ILE A 69 -17.10 -0.39 -14.72
N GLU A 70 -18.26 -0.07 -15.28
CA GLU A 70 -18.40 1.10 -16.17
C GLU A 70 -18.01 2.42 -15.47
N ALA A 71 -17.42 3.36 -16.22
CA ALA A 71 -16.88 4.63 -15.70
C ALA A 71 -17.75 5.32 -14.64
N GLY A 72 -19.01 5.62 -14.96
CA GLY A 72 -19.92 6.33 -14.05
C GLY A 72 -20.36 5.53 -12.82
N LYS A 73 -20.29 4.19 -12.88
CA LYS A 73 -20.65 3.31 -11.77
C LYS A 73 -19.50 3.07 -10.81
N LEU A 74 -18.25 3.25 -11.25
CA LEU A 74 -17.08 3.04 -10.39
C LEU A 74 -17.01 4.11 -9.27
N GLN A 75 -17.27 5.37 -9.61
CA GLN A 75 -17.39 6.44 -8.60
C GLN A 75 -18.56 6.16 -7.64
N GLN A 76 -19.72 5.74 -8.17
CA GLN A 76 -20.86 5.36 -7.33
C GLN A 76 -20.47 4.23 -6.37
N PHE A 77 -19.72 3.22 -6.82
CA PHE A 77 -19.22 2.14 -5.97
C PHE A 77 -18.36 2.67 -4.81
N ALA A 78 -17.42 3.59 -5.05
CA ALA A 78 -16.62 4.19 -3.98
C ALA A 78 -17.48 4.92 -2.94
N ASN A 79 -18.50 5.65 -3.40
CA ASN A 79 -19.44 6.36 -2.51
C ASN A 79 -20.26 5.42 -1.61
N LEU A 80 -20.34 4.12 -1.92
CA LEU A 80 -21.03 3.14 -1.08
C LEU A 80 -20.19 2.68 0.11
N ILE A 81 -18.88 2.93 0.10
CA ILE A 81 -18.01 2.50 1.18
C ILE A 81 -18.35 3.29 2.46
N PRO A 82 -18.59 2.63 3.61
CA PRO A 82 -18.94 3.32 4.84
C PRO A 82 -17.92 4.37 5.27
N ARG A 83 -18.39 5.45 5.90
CA ARG A 83 -17.56 6.61 6.29
C ARG A 83 -16.53 6.28 7.37
N GLU A 84 -16.79 5.22 8.12
CA GLU A 84 -15.98 4.71 9.22
C GLU A 84 -14.77 3.89 8.73
N VAL A 85 -14.79 3.47 7.46
CA VAL A 85 -13.67 2.73 6.86
C VAL A 85 -12.46 3.64 6.72
N CYS A 86 -11.40 3.30 7.45
CA CYS A 86 -10.12 4.01 7.44
C CYS A 86 -9.02 3.25 6.67
N SER A 87 -9.27 2.01 6.24
CA SER A 87 -8.34 1.19 5.46
C SER A 87 -9.06 0.40 4.36
N ILE A 88 -8.64 0.57 3.11
CA ILE A 88 -9.19 -0.15 1.96
C ILE A 88 -8.10 -0.97 1.27
N ASN A 89 -8.40 -2.24 0.98
CA ASN A 89 -7.54 -3.09 0.16
C ASN A 89 -8.15 -3.34 -1.23
N LEU A 90 -7.53 -2.79 -2.27
CA LEU A 90 -7.91 -2.95 -3.68
C LEU A 90 -6.92 -3.81 -4.47
N GLU A 91 -6.16 -4.67 -3.80
CA GLU A 91 -5.23 -5.57 -4.50
C GLU A 91 -5.93 -6.36 -5.62
N LYS A 92 -5.28 -6.51 -6.78
CA LYS A 92 -5.75 -7.34 -7.92
C LYS A 92 -7.11 -6.94 -8.48
N ASN A 93 -7.44 -5.65 -8.54
CA ASN A 93 -8.71 -5.18 -9.09
C ASN A 93 -8.68 -4.77 -10.56
N LYS A 94 -7.58 -5.06 -11.27
CA LYS A 94 -7.41 -4.78 -12.71
C LYS A 94 -7.66 -3.31 -13.06
N LEU A 95 -7.27 -2.39 -12.18
CA LEU A 95 -7.54 -0.95 -12.36
C LEU A 95 -6.87 -0.35 -13.61
N PHE A 96 -5.90 -1.04 -14.24
CA PHE A 96 -5.36 -0.67 -15.56
C PHE A 96 -6.41 -0.58 -16.69
N HIS A 97 -7.59 -1.21 -16.55
CA HIS A 97 -8.68 -1.05 -17.51
C HIS A 97 -9.33 0.35 -17.48
N LYS A 98 -8.98 1.18 -16.50
CA LYS A 98 -9.51 2.53 -16.31
C LYS A 98 -8.55 3.58 -16.87
N ARG A 99 -9.12 4.72 -17.26
CA ARG A 99 -8.41 5.96 -17.57
C ARG A 99 -8.05 6.72 -16.29
N GLY A 100 -7.09 7.63 -16.40
CA GLY A 100 -6.64 8.47 -15.28
C GLY A 100 -7.77 9.26 -14.63
N ASN A 101 -8.67 9.85 -15.42
CA ASN A 101 -9.81 10.61 -14.91
C ASN A 101 -10.90 9.75 -14.24
N GLU A 102 -11.10 8.51 -14.72
CA GLU A 102 -12.00 7.55 -14.08
C GLU A 102 -11.46 7.14 -12.71
N LEU A 103 -10.16 6.85 -12.61
CA LEU A 103 -9.51 6.54 -11.33
C LEU A 103 -9.49 7.75 -10.40
N ALA A 104 -9.29 8.96 -10.94
CA ALA A 104 -9.33 10.17 -10.13
C ALA A 104 -10.69 10.37 -9.48
N SER A 105 -11.77 10.21 -10.24
CA SER A 105 -13.14 10.31 -9.72
C SER A 105 -13.43 9.20 -8.70
N PHE A 106 -12.89 8.00 -8.91
CA PHE A 106 -13.02 6.87 -7.99
C PHE A 106 -12.29 7.12 -6.66
N PHE A 107 -11.05 7.61 -6.70
CA PHE A 107 -10.26 7.87 -5.50
C PHE A 107 -10.80 9.05 -4.70
N ALA A 108 -11.24 10.12 -5.37
CA ALA A 108 -11.83 11.29 -4.73
C ALA A 108 -13.18 10.98 -4.02
N ALA A 109 -13.84 9.89 -4.39
CA ALA A 109 -15.10 9.43 -3.79
C ALA A 109 -14.92 8.55 -2.54
N PHE A 110 -13.69 8.27 -2.12
CA PHE A 110 -13.45 7.53 -0.89
C PHE A 110 -13.82 8.31 0.37
N PRO A 111 -14.13 7.62 1.48
CA PRO A 111 -14.50 8.29 2.72
C PRO A 111 -13.36 9.18 3.24
N PRO A 112 -13.69 10.33 3.88
CA PRO A 112 -12.70 11.31 4.32
C PRO A 112 -11.72 10.75 5.36
N ASN A 113 -12.12 9.72 6.11
CA ASN A 113 -11.30 9.08 7.14
C ASN A 113 -10.34 8.01 6.60
N LEU A 114 -10.27 7.81 5.28
CA LEU A 114 -9.38 6.83 4.66
C LEU A 114 -7.91 7.22 4.90
N THR A 115 -7.18 6.42 5.68
CA THR A 115 -5.76 6.66 5.99
C THR A 115 -4.84 5.65 5.33
N LYS A 116 -5.34 4.46 4.95
CA LYS A 116 -4.56 3.39 4.34
C LYS A 116 -5.21 2.89 3.06
N LEU A 117 -4.44 2.85 1.98
CA LEU A 117 -4.89 2.36 0.68
C LEU A 117 -3.90 1.35 0.10
N ASN A 118 -4.38 0.16 -0.24
CA ASN A 118 -3.57 -0.82 -0.98
C ASN A 118 -4.02 -0.89 -2.44
N LEU A 119 -3.14 -0.46 -3.35
CA LEU A 119 -3.32 -0.51 -4.80
C LEU A 119 -2.43 -1.56 -5.47
N SER A 120 -1.86 -2.49 -4.70
CA SER A 120 -0.93 -3.48 -5.26
C SER A 120 -1.58 -4.34 -6.35
N HIS A 121 -0.77 -4.88 -7.26
CA HIS A 121 -1.22 -5.79 -8.32
C HIS A 121 -2.32 -5.22 -9.24
N ASN A 122 -2.33 -3.93 -9.51
CA ASN A 122 -3.31 -3.29 -10.40
C ASN A 122 -2.76 -2.94 -11.79
N GLN A 123 -1.48 -3.24 -12.06
CA GLN A 123 -0.79 -2.97 -13.33
C GLN A 123 -0.88 -1.48 -13.72
N LEU A 124 -0.76 -0.56 -12.76
CA LEU A 124 -1.02 0.87 -12.98
C LEU A 124 -0.15 1.52 -14.07
N LYS A 125 1.00 0.94 -14.44
CA LYS A 125 1.78 1.37 -15.62
C LYS A 125 1.00 1.26 -16.93
N ASP A 126 0.03 0.34 -17.01
CA ASP A 126 -0.74 -0.01 -18.22
C ASP A 126 -2.13 0.65 -18.26
N ILE A 127 -2.40 1.70 -17.45
CA ILE A 127 -3.68 2.42 -17.52
C ILE A 127 -3.96 2.96 -18.93
N LYS A 128 -5.23 2.97 -19.32
CA LYS A 128 -5.67 3.06 -20.73
C LYS A 128 -5.22 4.31 -21.49
N ASP A 129 -5.12 5.45 -20.82
CA ASP A 129 -4.75 6.75 -21.41
C ASP A 129 -3.38 7.26 -20.93
N GLY A 130 -2.70 6.52 -20.06
CA GLY A 130 -1.39 6.89 -19.52
C GLY A 130 -1.39 8.05 -18.49
N ASN A 131 -2.54 8.62 -18.14
CA ASN A 131 -2.66 9.78 -17.24
C ASN A 131 -2.62 9.38 -15.75
N LEU A 132 -1.51 8.77 -15.33
CA LEU A 132 -1.37 8.21 -13.97
C LEU A 132 -1.20 9.31 -12.93
N ASP A 133 -0.63 10.44 -13.34
CA ASP A 133 -0.47 11.65 -12.55
C ASP A 133 -1.83 12.22 -12.08
N ILE A 134 -2.83 12.25 -12.98
CA ILE A 134 -4.19 12.70 -12.67
C ILE A 134 -4.81 11.79 -11.59
N ALA A 135 -4.66 10.47 -11.75
CA ALA A 135 -5.14 9.50 -10.77
C ALA A 135 -4.43 9.66 -9.42
N PHE A 136 -3.12 9.81 -9.40
CA PHE A 136 -2.34 9.94 -8.17
C PHE A 136 -2.68 11.22 -7.40
N ARG A 137 -2.83 12.35 -8.08
CA ARG A 137 -3.22 13.63 -7.44
C ARG A 137 -4.58 13.56 -6.74
N ALA A 138 -5.46 12.66 -7.19
CA ALA A 138 -6.79 12.48 -6.65
C ALA A 138 -6.88 11.44 -5.51
N ILE A 139 -5.78 10.79 -5.14
CA ILE A 139 -5.73 10.02 -3.90
C ILE A 139 -6.04 10.97 -2.73
N PRO A 140 -6.98 10.64 -1.83
CA PRO A 140 -7.40 11.55 -0.78
C PRO A 140 -6.23 12.01 0.10
N GLN A 141 -6.22 13.30 0.44
CA GLN A 141 -5.21 13.90 1.31
C GLN A 141 -5.19 13.32 2.72
N SER A 142 -6.18 12.53 3.12
CA SER A 142 -6.19 11.77 4.37
C SER A 142 -5.38 10.47 4.32
N VAL A 143 -5.08 9.94 3.12
CA VAL A 143 -4.28 8.72 2.97
C VAL A 143 -2.85 9.02 3.38
N ARG A 144 -2.34 8.30 4.39
CA ARG A 144 -0.96 8.43 4.87
C ARG A 144 -0.12 7.24 4.48
N ALA A 145 -0.73 6.07 4.33
CA ALA A 145 -0.06 4.84 3.93
C ALA A 145 -0.59 4.31 2.59
N LEU A 146 0.32 4.08 1.65
CA LEU A 146 0.02 3.58 0.32
C LEU A 146 0.85 2.34 -0.02
N ASN A 147 0.22 1.33 -0.61
CA ASN A 147 0.93 0.17 -1.16
C ASN A 147 0.81 0.16 -2.69
N LEU A 148 1.95 0.30 -3.37
CA LEU A 148 2.05 0.31 -4.84
C LEU A 148 2.72 -0.94 -5.41
N CYS A 149 2.88 -2.00 -4.62
CA CYS A 149 3.59 -3.20 -5.06
C CYS A 149 3.02 -3.81 -6.35
N LYS A 150 3.91 -4.26 -7.24
CA LYS A 150 3.56 -5.07 -8.42
C LYS A 150 2.61 -4.34 -9.35
N ASN A 151 2.88 -3.06 -9.59
CA ASN A 151 2.14 -2.22 -10.53
C ASN A 151 2.87 -2.00 -11.87
N ARG A 152 3.96 -2.75 -12.09
CA ARG A 152 4.87 -2.65 -13.23
C ARG A 152 5.51 -1.26 -13.35
N LEU A 153 5.74 -0.58 -12.23
CA LEU A 153 6.27 0.79 -12.22
C LEU A 153 7.67 0.88 -12.85
N HIS A 154 8.46 -0.19 -12.77
CA HIS A 154 9.76 -0.28 -13.42
C HIS A 154 9.73 -0.23 -14.95
N LEU A 155 8.55 -0.37 -15.57
CA LEU A 155 8.36 -0.25 -17.01
C LEU A 155 7.87 1.15 -17.43
N LEU A 156 7.73 2.10 -16.49
CA LEU A 156 7.48 3.50 -16.83
C LEU A 156 8.77 4.12 -17.38
N SER A 157 8.63 4.91 -18.45
CA SER A 157 9.75 5.73 -18.93
C SER A 157 10.12 6.79 -17.90
N LEU A 158 11.35 7.29 -17.98
CA LEU A 158 11.82 8.36 -17.10
C LEU A 158 10.92 9.60 -17.17
N ASP A 159 10.50 10.01 -18.36
CA ASP A 159 9.58 11.16 -18.54
C ASP A 159 8.25 10.95 -17.82
N LYS A 160 7.69 9.74 -17.88
CA LYS A 160 6.45 9.42 -17.17
C LYS A 160 6.65 9.45 -15.66
N LEU A 161 7.78 8.95 -15.15
CA LEU A 161 8.09 9.04 -13.71
C LEU A 161 8.28 10.49 -13.28
N ASN A 162 8.97 11.30 -14.08
CA ASN A 162 9.15 12.74 -13.80
C ASN A 162 7.80 13.49 -13.78
N ALA A 163 6.85 13.13 -14.65
CA ALA A 163 5.50 13.68 -14.62
C ALA A 163 4.72 13.34 -13.33
N LEU A 164 5.09 12.25 -12.64
CA LEU A 164 4.52 11.86 -11.34
C LEU A 164 5.15 12.61 -10.16
N SER A 165 6.20 13.40 -10.39
CA SER A 165 6.87 14.14 -9.32
C SER A 165 5.87 15.00 -8.53
N ASN A 166 5.98 14.93 -7.20
CA ASN A 166 5.13 15.66 -6.25
C ASN A 166 3.61 15.44 -6.44
N THR A 167 3.20 14.31 -7.00
CA THR A 167 1.76 13.96 -7.10
C THR A 167 1.20 13.41 -5.78
N LEU A 168 2.06 12.88 -4.91
CA LEU A 168 1.68 12.25 -3.63
C LEU A 168 2.45 12.83 -2.42
N PRO A 169 2.42 14.16 -2.19
CA PRO A 169 3.17 14.80 -1.09
C PRO A 169 2.66 14.43 0.31
N HIS A 170 1.46 13.88 0.41
CA HIS A 170 0.77 13.60 1.67
C HIS A 170 1.01 12.17 2.18
N ILE A 171 1.73 11.35 1.40
CA ILE A 171 2.05 9.97 1.76
C ILE A 171 3.25 9.96 2.69
N GLU A 172 3.06 9.36 3.86
CA GLU A 172 4.10 9.19 4.89
C GLU A 172 4.69 7.79 4.89
N THR A 173 3.91 6.78 4.49
CA THR A 173 4.35 5.39 4.41
C THR A 173 4.10 4.84 3.01
N ILE A 174 5.14 4.31 2.35
CA ILE A 174 5.02 3.66 1.05
C ILE A 174 5.52 2.21 1.11
N VAL A 175 4.81 1.30 0.45
CA VAL A 175 5.25 -0.09 0.25
C VAL A 175 5.53 -0.32 -1.24
N LEU A 176 6.75 -0.75 -1.55
CA LEU A 176 7.25 -0.95 -2.92
C LEU A 176 7.83 -2.36 -3.10
N SER A 177 7.78 -2.86 -4.34
CA SER A 177 8.30 -4.19 -4.66
C SER A 177 9.79 -4.17 -4.96
N SER A 178 10.58 -4.96 -4.24
CA SER A 178 12.03 -5.08 -4.41
C SER A 178 12.40 -5.41 -5.85
N ASN A 179 11.62 -6.26 -6.50
CA ASN A 179 11.90 -6.73 -7.86
C ASN A 179 11.58 -5.69 -8.93
N GLU A 180 10.68 -4.75 -8.65
CA GLU A 180 10.44 -3.63 -9.55
C GLU A 180 11.57 -2.62 -9.40
N ILE A 181 11.88 -2.21 -8.17
CA ILE A 181 12.95 -1.22 -7.92
C ILE A 181 14.30 -1.71 -8.46
N LYS A 182 14.65 -2.99 -8.27
CA LYS A 182 15.89 -3.57 -8.81
C LYS A 182 16.03 -3.47 -10.34
N ARG A 183 14.91 -3.45 -11.06
CA ARG A 183 14.89 -3.40 -12.54
C ARG A 183 14.89 -1.98 -13.08
N MET A 184 14.77 -0.97 -12.21
CA MET A 184 14.85 0.44 -12.55
C MET A 184 16.31 0.90 -12.61
N SER A 185 16.60 1.81 -13.55
CA SER A 185 17.85 2.60 -13.53
C SER A 185 17.89 3.51 -12.29
N LEU A 186 19.06 4.10 -12.00
CA LEU A 186 19.19 5.01 -10.87
C LEU A 186 18.28 6.24 -11.05
N GLU A 187 18.26 6.84 -12.24
CA GLU A 187 17.44 8.01 -12.58
C GLU A 187 15.95 7.70 -12.42
N GLN A 188 15.51 6.52 -12.85
CA GLN A 188 14.12 6.09 -12.64
C GLN A 188 13.78 5.95 -11.16
N ARG A 189 14.70 5.43 -10.33
CA ARG A 189 14.47 5.28 -8.89
C ARG A 189 14.36 6.63 -8.20
N GLU A 190 15.22 7.57 -8.57
CA GLU A 190 15.18 8.94 -8.06
C GLU A 190 13.88 9.65 -8.48
N ALA A 191 13.48 9.52 -9.75
CA ALA A 191 12.21 10.05 -10.24
C ALA A 191 11.00 9.42 -9.53
N LEU A 192 11.05 8.11 -9.23
CA LEU A 192 10.04 7.46 -8.41
C LEU A 192 10.03 7.99 -6.97
N GLY A 193 11.19 8.23 -6.37
CA GLY A 193 11.32 8.88 -5.07
C GLY A 193 10.66 10.25 -5.01
N ALA A 194 10.84 11.06 -6.05
CA ALA A 194 10.27 12.40 -6.17
C ALA A 194 8.73 12.42 -6.21
N VAL A 195 8.06 11.29 -6.43
CA VAL A 195 6.60 11.16 -6.35
C VAL A 195 6.09 11.42 -4.92
N PHE A 196 6.88 11.05 -3.92
CA PHE A 196 6.52 11.05 -2.50
C PHE A 196 7.57 11.82 -1.66
N PRO A 197 7.61 13.17 -1.79
CA PRO A 197 8.66 14.01 -1.19
C PRO A 197 8.70 14.01 0.34
N ASN A 198 7.59 13.71 1.02
CA ASN A 198 7.49 13.75 2.49
C ASN A 198 7.41 12.36 3.13
N VAL A 199 7.85 11.32 2.42
CA VAL A 199 7.73 9.94 2.91
C VAL A 199 8.66 9.70 4.11
N LYS A 200 8.05 9.29 5.22
CA LYS A 200 8.73 8.99 6.48
C LYS A 200 9.13 7.54 6.58
N GLU A 201 8.42 6.62 5.95
CA GLU A 201 8.65 5.17 6.02
C GLU A 201 8.55 4.52 4.63
N VAL A 202 9.58 3.77 4.25
CA VAL A 202 9.58 2.98 3.01
C VAL A 202 9.78 1.52 3.37
N TYR A 203 8.84 0.68 2.95
CA TYR A 203 8.91 -0.76 3.11
C TYR A 203 9.18 -1.43 1.77
N ILE A 204 10.21 -2.25 1.72
CA ILE A 204 10.55 -3.01 0.51
C ILE A 204 10.19 -4.48 0.71
N VAL A 205 9.32 -4.99 -0.16
CA VAL A 205 8.83 -6.37 -0.09
C VAL A 205 9.17 -7.18 -1.33
N ASP A 206 9.33 -8.49 -1.16
CA ASP A 206 9.60 -9.44 -2.25
C ASP A 206 8.33 -9.82 -3.04
N ASN A 207 8.47 -10.78 -3.97
CA ASN A 207 7.34 -11.29 -4.75
C ASN A 207 6.26 -11.99 -3.90
N LYS A 208 6.58 -12.46 -2.70
CA LYS A 208 5.65 -13.09 -1.77
C LYS A 208 5.00 -12.05 -0.84
N GLY A 209 5.36 -10.77 -0.95
CA GLY A 209 4.92 -9.71 -0.05
C GLY A 209 5.66 -9.71 1.29
N GLN A 210 6.75 -10.47 1.40
CA GLN A 210 7.55 -10.54 2.62
C GLN A 210 8.62 -9.45 2.60
N LYS A 211 8.93 -8.92 3.78
CA LYS A 211 10.01 -7.94 3.95
C LYS A 211 11.34 -8.54 3.47
N VAL A 212 12.09 -7.79 2.67
CA VAL A 212 13.40 -8.25 2.21
C VAL A 212 14.45 -8.16 3.33
N SER A 213 15.65 -8.71 3.08
CA SER A 213 16.74 -8.58 4.05
C SER A 213 17.05 -7.08 4.33
N PRO A 214 17.38 -6.72 5.59
CA PRO A 214 17.62 -5.32 5.96
C PRO A 214 18.66 -4.61 5.09
N CYS A 215 19.76 -5.30 4.73
CA CYS A 215 20.80 -4.73 3.88
C CYS A 215 20.29 -4.35 2.47
N LEU A 216 19.47 -5.22 1.88
CA LEU A 216 18.88 -4.98 0.56
C LEU A 216 17.84 -3.86 0.64
N GLU A 217 17.02 -3.85 1.68
CA GLU A 217 16.04 -2.79 1.94
C GLU A 217 16.73 -1.43 2.03
N THR A 218 17.75 -1.29 2.88
CA THR A 218 18.50 -0.03 3.03
C THR A 218 19.13 0.43 1.71
N SER A 219 19.73 -0.48 0.94
CA SER A 219 20.33 -0.13 -0.35
C SER A 219 19.30 0.39 -1.36
N LEU A 220 18.14 -0.27 -1.45
CA LEU A 220 17.09 0.14 -2.38
C LEU A 220 16.45 1.46 -1.97
N ILE A 221 16.19 1.66 -0.67
CA ILE A 221 15.65 2.93 -0.14
C ILE A 221 16.60 4.09 -0.43
N LYS A 222 17.91 3.90 -0.20
CA LYS A 222 18.93 4.92 -0.54
C LYS A 222 18.88 5.32 -2.01
N SER A 223 18.70 4.34 -2.91
CA SER A 223 18.63 4.62 -4.35
C SER A 223 17.38 5.37 -4.80
N LEU A 224 16.35 5.48 -3.95
CA LEU A 224 15.16 6.29 -4.24
C LEU A 224 15.36 7.77 -3.91
N LYS A 225 16.42 8.17 -3.17
CA LYS A 225 16.65 9.56 -2.70
C LYS A 225 15.45 10.20 -1.99
N VAL A 226 14.63 9.38 -1.32
CA VAL A 226 13.46 9.84 -0.54
C VAL A 226 13.82 10.46 0.80
N ARG A 227 15.05 10.24 1.27
CA ARG A 227 15.58 10.82 2.51
C ARG A 227 17.00 11.29 2.23
N GLU A 228 17.33 12.50 2.67
CA GLU A 228 18.70 13.03 2.62
C GLU A 228 19.61 12.38 3.67
N GLU A 229 19.03 11.78 4.72
CA GLU A 229 19.81 11.19 5.81
C GLU A 229 20.47 9.87 5.39
N VAL A 230 21.71 10.00 4.92
CA VAL A 230 22.70 8.93 5.00
C VAL A 230 22.84 8.58 6.48
N PRO A 231 22.57 7.33 6.91
CA PRO A 231 22.82 6.96 8.30
C PRO A 231 24.27 7.25 8.61
N SER A 232 24.50 7.98 9.70
CA SER A 232 25.85 8.40 10.10
C SER A 232 26.77 7.18 10.16
N LEU A 233 28.07 7.38 9.94
CA LEU A 233 29.06 6.31 10.11
C LEU A 233 28.89 5.61 11.47
N LEU A 234 28.57 6.41 12.50
CA LEU A 234 28.23 5.92 13.84
C LEU A 234 27.01 4.99 13.83
N GLY A 235 25.92 5.36 13.16
CA GLY A 235 24.73 4.51 13.04
C GLY A 235 25.00 3.20 12.28
N ILE A 236 25.79 3.28 11.19
CA ILE A 236 26.18 2.10 10.40
C ILE A 236 27.06 1.16 11.22
N ALA A 237 28.08 1.69 11.90
CA ALA A 237 28.99 0.91 12.74
C ALA A 237 28.23 0.27 13.92
N SER A 238 27.33 1.02 14.55
CA SER A 238 26.55 0.53 15.70
C SER A 238 25.64 -0.63 15.30
N PHE A 239 24.96 -0.52 14.14
CA PHE A 239 24.13 -1.61 13.62
C PHE A 239 24.96 -2.84 13.23
N PHE A 240 26.14 -2.66 12.64
CA PHE A 240 27.05 -3.75 12.30
C PHE A 240 27.47 -4.54 13.55
N VAL A 241 27.89 -3.85 14.61
CA VAL A 241 28.25 -4.49 15.88
C VAL A 241 27.04 -5.22 16.47
N ALA A 242 25.86 -4.57 16.49
CA ALA A 242 24.62 -5.15 17.00
C ALA A 242 24.22 -6.47 16.31
N LYS A 243 24.38 -6.57 14.98
CA LYS A 243 24.01 -7.77 14.21
C LYS A 243 25.04 -8.89 14.22
N ASN A 244 26.28 -8.62 14.63
CA ASN A 244 27.38 -9.59 14.57
C ASN A 244 27.88 -10.04 15.95
N LYS A 245 27.05 -9.96 17.01
CA LYS A 245 27.41 -10.42 18.38
C LYS A 245 27.79 -11.90 18.49
N GLN A 246 27.48 -12.72 17.49
CA GLN A 246 27.92 -14.11 17.43
C GLN A 246 29.39 -14.26 17.02
N HIS A 247 29.98 -13.22 16.44
CA HIS A 247 31.39 -13.19 16.11
C HIS A 247 32.21 -13.06 17.39
N PRO A 248 33.25 -13.89 17.61
CA PRO A 248 34.03 -13.89 18.86
C PRO A 248 34.59 -12.51 19.23
N GLN A 249 34.97 -11.70 18.24
CA GLN A 249 35.51 -10.35 18.44
C GLN A 249 34.45 -9.27 18.70
N LEU A 250 33.16 -9.59 18.62
CA LEU A 250 32.07 -8.61 18.80
C LEU A 250 31.06 -9.06 19.87
N ARG A 251 31.24 -10.26 20.42
CA ARG A 251 30.39 -10.83 21.47
C ARG A 251 30.39 -9.95 22.72
N ASP A 252 31.57 -9.48 23.10
CA ASP A 252 31.77 -8.60 24.26
C ASP A 252 32.09 -7.17 23.81
N TYR A 253 31.37 -6.66 22.80
CA TYR A 253 31.63 -5.34 22.22
C TYR A 253 31.72 -4.20 23.25
N LYS A 254 31.04 -4.31 24.40
CA LYS A 254 31.13 -3.32 25.49
C LYS A 254 32.54 -3.17 26.08
N GLN A 255 33.40 -4.19 25.94
CA GLN A 255 34.81 -4.12 26.35
C GLN A 255 35.72 -3.56 25.24
N ILE A 256 35.19 -3.40 24.02
CA ILE A 256 35.97 -3.13 22.82
C ILE A 256 35.69 -1.72 22.30
N ILE A 257 34.48 -1.20 22.51
CA ILE A 257 34.08 0.14 22.10
C ILE A 257 33.90 1.07 23.32
N PRO A 258 34.13 2.39 23.15
CA PRO A 258 33.88 3.40 24.16
C PRO A 258 32.47 3.32 24.79
N GLU A 259 32.39 3.61 26.09
CA GLU A 259 31.19 3.46 26.91
C GLU A 259 30.00 4.31 26.43
N ASP A 260 30.28 5.52 25.94
CA ASP A 260 29.31 6.44 25.34
C ASP A 260 28.62 5.88 24.08
N LEU A 261 29.20 4.86 23.44
CA LEU A 261 28.63 4.20 22.27
C LEU A 261 27.77 2.98 22.60
N HIS A 262 27.76 2.52 23.85
CA HIS A 262 27.06 1.29 24.24
C HIS A 262 25.56 1.42 24.03
N ASP A 263 24.99 2.56 24.45
CA ASP A 263 23.55 2.85 24.32
C ASP A 263 23.10 2.91 22.86
N THR A 264 23.97 3.42 21.98
CA THR A 264 23.68 3.49 20.53
C THR A 264 23.60 2.09 19.91
N VAL A 265 24.52 1.19 20.29
CA VAL A 265 24.51 -0.22 19.86
C VAL A 265 23.32 -0.97 20.47
N ASP A 266 23.00 -0.72 21.74
CA ASP A 266 21.86 -1.35 22.42
C ASP A 266 20.51 -0.88 21.85
N HIS A 267 20.38 0.39 21.52
CA HIS A 267 19.20 0.92 20.83
C HIS A 267 19.04 0.27 19.45
N ALA A 268 20.12 0.11 18.68
CA ALA A 268 20.08 -0.56 17.37
C ALA A 268 19.61 -2.03 17.45
N LEU A 269 19.79 -2.72 18.59
CA LEU A 269 19.23 -4.05 18.83
C LEU A 269 17.71 -4.00 19.03
N SER A 270 17.21 -2.98 19.73
CA SER A 270 15.79 -2.83 20.05
C SER A 270 14.91 -2.54 18.82
N LEU A 271 15.50 -1.93 17.78
CA LEU A 271 14.86 -1.65 16.49
C LEU A 271 14.66 -2.90 15.60
N SER A 272 14.96 -4.09 16.13
CA SER A 272 14.70 -5.37 15.49
C SER A 272 13.39 -6.07 15.96
N PRO A 273 12.17 -5.50 15.78
CA PRO A 273 10.95 -6.28 15.77
C PRO A 273 10.33 -6.43 14.37
N THR A 274 9.79 -7.62 14.14
CA THR A 274 8.94 -8.01 13.01
C THR A 274 7.74 -7.07 12.85
N ALA A 275 7.72 -6.25 11.79
CA ALA A 275 6.52 -5.55 11.35
C ALA A 275 5.71 -6.46 10.41
N LYS A 276 4.58 -6.99 10.91
CA LYS A 276 3.51 -7.57 10.09
C LYS A 276 2.57 -6.44 9.67
N PHE A 277 2.34 -6.30 8.37
CA PHE A 277 1.17 -5.63 7.80
C PHE A 277 -0.04 -6.56 7.82
#